data_AF-A5ZWC7-F1
#
_entry.id   AF-A5ZWC7-F1
#
_cell.length_a   1.000
_cell.length_b   1.000
_cell.length_c   1.000
_cell.angle_alpha   90.00
_cell.angle_beta   90.00
_cell.angle_gamma   90.00
#
_symmetry.space_group_name_H-M   'P 1'
#
loop_
_entity.id
_entity.type
_entity.pdbx_description
1 polymer ?
#
loop_
_entity_poly.entity_id
_entity_poly.type
_entity_poly.pdbx_seq_one_letter_code
_entity_poly.pdbx_strand_id
1 'polypeptide(L)' 'MSKNSSTKPKTPTNQEVTDSYDFLSNAASTQDCTGLIPSGPVNEDELESYEAVYHYQPPKIKNKSKSDDK' A
#
# COMPACT_ATOMS: atom_id res chain seq x y z
N MET A 1 29.09 27.83 50.71
CA MET A 1 29.75 26.81 49.87
C MET A 1 29.09 26.84 48.49
N SER A 2 29.81 27.33 47.48
CA SER A 2 29.34 27.37 46.09
C SER A 2 29.89 26.16 45.34
N LYS A 3 29.02 25.41 44.64
CA LYS A 3 29.27 24.89 43.29
C LYS A 3 27.94 24.68 42.57
N ASN A 4 27.57 25.64 41.71
CA ASN A 4 26.63 25.42 40.61
C ASN A 4 27.29 24.43 39.63
N SER A 5 26.79 23.20 39.51
CA SER A 5 27.14 22.32 38.41
C SER A 5 26.19 22.61 37.23
N SER A 6 26.50 23.63 36.43
CA SER A 6 25.86 23.75 35.12
C SER A 6 26.41 22.63 34.23
N THR A 7 25.74 21.49 34.20
CA THR A 7 26.02 20.46 33.21
C THR A 7 25.58 21.01 31.86
N LYS A 8 26.54 21.53 31.08
CA LYS A 8 26.28 21.93 29.69
C LYS A 8 25.74 20.72 28.93
N PRO A 9 24.72 20.88 28.07
CA PRO A 9 24.30 19.82 27.18
C PRO A 9 25.49 19.41 26.31
N LYS A 10 25.89 18.14 26.37
CA LYS A 10 26.89 17.59 25.44
C LYS A 10 26.25 17.57 24.05
N THR A 11 26.86 18.28 23.11
CA THR A 11 26.55 18.10 21.70
C THR A 11 26.91 16.68 21.31
N PRO A 12 25.97 15.89 20.76
CA PRO A 12 26.26 14.54 20.31
C PRO A 12 27.29 14.58 19.18
N THR A 13 28.16 13.59 19.17
CA THR A 13 29.11 13.34 18.09
C THR A 13 28.38 12.83 16.84
N ASN A 14 29.00 12.98 15.66
CA ASN A 14 28.41 12.46 14.41
C ASN A 14 28.14 10.95 14.47
N GLN A 15 28.92 10.21 15.27
CA GLN A 15 28.73 8.77 15.47
C GLN A 15 27.49 8.49 16.31
N GLU A 16 27.32 9.16 17.44
CA GLU A 16 26.12 9.02 18.29
C GLU A 16 24.84 9.40 17.54
N VAL A 17 24.91 10.38 16.65
CA VAL A 17 23.79 10.73 15.76
C VAL A 17 23.50 9.57 14.80
N THR A 18 24.51 8.99 14.17
CA THR A 18 24.34 7.86 13.24
C THR A 18 23.73 6.64 13.94
N ASP A 19 24.28 6.27 15.10
CA ASP A 19 23.86 5.10 15.88
C ASP A 19 22.42 5.24 16.37
N SER A 20 21.92 6.47 16.57
CA SER A 20 20.54 6.73 16.98
C SER A 20 19.48 6.38 15.91
N TYR A 21 19.88 6.21 14.65
CA TYR A 21 19.00 5.85 13.53
C TYR A 21 19.16 4.41 13.05
N ASP A 22 19.99 3.59 13.69
CA ASP A 22 20.21 2.20 13.27
C ASP A 22 18.96 1.31 13.40
N PHE A 23 18.01 1.69 14.27
CA PHE A 23 16.72 1.01 14.37
C PHE A 23 15.89 1.08 13.07
N LEU A 24 16.13 2.09 12.22
CA LEU A 24 15.46 2.22 10.92
C LEU A 24 15.97 1.21 9.90
N SER A 25 17.21 0.72 10.06
CA SER A 25 17.81 -0.30 9.20
C SER A 25 16.98 -1.59 9.19
N ASN A 26 16.41 -1.96 10.34
CA ASN A 26 15.49 -3.10 10.48
C ASN A 26 14.00 -2.73 10.34
N ALA A 27 13.65 -1.44 10.37
CA ALA A 27 12.28 -0.97 10.19
C ALA A 27 11.83 -1.04 8.71
N ALA A 28 12.76 -1.20 7.78
CA ALA A 28 12.49 -1.65 6.43
C ALA A 28 12.04 -3.12 6.45
N SER A 29 10.84 -3.37 6.97
CA SER A 29 10.13 -4.61 6.70
C SER A 29 10.00 -4.69 5.19
N THR A 30 10.64 -5.69 4.58
CA THR A 30 10.29 -6.17 3.26
C THR A 30 8.89 -6.74 3.38
N GLN A 31 7.88 -5.88 3.48
CA GLN A 31 6.55 -6.27 3.07
C GLN A 31 6.78 -6.86 1.70
N ASP A 32 6.48 -8.15 1.58
CA ASP A 32 6.48 -8.86 0.33
C ASP A 32 5.41 -8.20 -0.53
N CYS A 33 5.77 -7.05 -1.09
CA CYS A 33 5.09 -6.37 -2.17
C CYS A 33 5.61 -7.03 -3.45
N THR A 34 5.64 -8.37 -3.52
CA THR A 34 5.26 -9.02 -4.77
C THR A 34 3.81 -8.63 -5.01
N GLY A 35 3.61 -7.39 -5.46
CA GLY A 35 2.37 -6.92 -6.05
C GLY A 35 2.16 -7.63 -7.36
N LEU A 36 2.13 -8.97 -7.33
CA LEU A 36 1.52 -9.75 -8.36
C LEU A 36 0.07 -9.32 -8.31
N ILE A 37 -0.30 -8.49 -9.29
CA ILE A 37 -1.69 -8.17 -9.58
C ILE A 37 -2.42 -9.51 -9.54
N PRO A 38 -3.51 -9.64 -8.74
CA PRO A 38 -4.29 -10.86 -8.72
C PRO A 38 -4.55 -11.28 -10.15
N SER A 39 -4.23 -12.53 -10.47
CA SER A 39 -4.58 -13.09 -11.76
C SER A 39 -6.05 -12.78 -12.03
N GLY A 40 -6.38 -12.42 -13.27
CA GLY A 40 -7.76 -12.26 -13.66
C GLY A 40 -8.58 -13.53 -13.29
N PRO A 41 -9.90 -13.38 -13.12
CA PRO A 41 -10.77 -14.50 -12.78
C PRO A 41 -10.54 -15.68 -13.72
N VAL A 42 -10.46 -16.87 -13.15
CA VAL A 42 -10.03 -18.09 -13.85
C VAL A 42 -11.17 -18.69 -14.67
N ASN A 43 -12.42 -18.40 -14.28
CA ASN A 43 -13.63 -18.85 -14.97
C ASN A 43 -14.78 -17.83 -14.85
N GLU A 44 -15.88 -18.10 -15.56
CA GLU A 44 -17.07 -17.24 -15.57
C GLU A 44 -17.82 -17.27 -14.22
N ASP A 45 -17.83 -18.41 -13.52
CA ASP A 45 -18.48 -18.55 -12.21
C ASP A 45 -17.85 -17.63 -11.15
N GLU A 46 -16.52 -17.52 -11.15
CA GLU A 46 -15.75 -16.66 -10.26
C GLU A 46 -16.01 -15.19 -10.60
N LEU A 47 -16.04 -14.84 -11.88
CA LEU A 47 -16.38 -13.51 -12.37
C LEU A 47 -17.76 -13.06 -11.88
N GLU A 48 -18.76 -13.95 -11.98
CA GLU A 48 -20.13 -13.68 -11.53
C GLU A 48 -20.23 -13.60 -10.01
N SER A 49 -19.47 -14.44 -9.28
CA SER A 49 -19.35 -14.32 -7.83
C SER A 49 -18.79 -12.97 -7.38
N TYR A 50 -17.82 -12.39 -8.11
CA TYR A 50 -17.32 -11.04 -7.81
C TYR A 50 -18.35 -9.96 -8.15
N GLU A 51 -19.06 -10.09 -9.27
CA GLU A 51 -20.11 -9.15 -9.69
C GLU A 51 -21.28 -9.12 -8.68
N ALA A 52 -21.59 -10.26 -8.06
CA ALA A 52 -22.62 -10.37 -7.02
C ALA A 52 -22.29 -9.59 -5.74
N VAL A 53 -21.00 -9.46 -5.39
CA VAL A 53 -20.55 -8.69 -4.22
C VAL A 53 -20.53 -7.20 -4.52
N TYR A 54 -20.03 -6.82 -5.70
CA TYR A 54 -19.95 -5.42 -6.12
C TYR A 54 -20.04 -5.29 -7.64
N HIS A 55 -20.86 -4.35 -8.13
CA HIS A 55 -21.04 -4.10 -9.55
C HIS A 55 -19.89 -3.23 -10.09
N TYR A 56 -18.81 -3.88 -10.52
CA TYR A 56 -17.61 -3.20 -11.04
C TYR A 56 -17.69 -2.89 -12.54
N GLN A 57 -18.57 -3.58 -13.28
CA GLN A 57 -18.71 -3.35 -14.72
C GLN A 57 -19.70 -2.21 -15.01
N PRO A 58 -19.48 -1.44 -16.09
CA PRO A 58 -20.49 -0.50 -16.57
C PRO A 58 -21.83 -1.20 -16.84
N PRO A 59 -22.98 -0.51 -16.65
CA PRO A 59 -24.27 -1.07 -17.00
C PRO A 59 -24.28 -1.58 -18.44
N LYS A 60 -24.72 -2.83 -18.64
CA LYS A 60 -24.80 -3.47 -19.96
C LYS A 60 -25.87 -2.76 -20.80
N ILE A 61 -25.46 -1.87 -21.70
CA ILE A 61 -26.36 -1.19 -22.63
C ILE A 61 -26.71 -2.16 -23.76
N LYS A 62 -28.00 -2.52 -23.88
CA LYS A 62 -28.48 -3.28 -25.04
C LYS A 62 -28.47 -2.34 -26.25
N ASN A 63 -27.51 -2.52 -27.15
CA ASN A 63 -27.58 -1.91 -28.48
C ASN A 63 -28.84 -2.46 -29.14
N LYS A 64 -29.87 -1.61 -29.31
CA LYS A 64 -30.96 -1.92 -30.23
C LYS A 64 -30.33 -1.93 -31.62
N SER A 65 -29.92 -3.10 -32.11
CA SER A 65 -29.82 -3.28 -33.56
C SER A 65 -31.18 -2.89 -34.11
N LYS A 66 -31.20 -1.94 -35.05
CA LYS A 66 -32.41 -1.72 -35.82
C LYS A 66 -32.74 -3.07 -36.47
N SER A 67 -33.94 -3.55 -36.20
CA SER A 67 -34.57 -4.57 -37.01
C SER A 67 -34.62 -4.03 -38.44
N ASP A 68 -33.77 -4.55 -39.32
CA ASP A 68 -33.95 -4.39 -40.75
C ASP A 68 -35.15 -5.27 -41.13
N ASP A 69 -36.30 -4.61 -41.18
CA ASP A 69 -37.51 -5.07 -41.86
C ASP A 69 -37.17 -5.23 -43.35
N LYS A 70 -37.05 -6.49 -43.83
CA LYS A 70 -37.26 -6.83 -45.24
C LYS A 70 -37.58 -8.31 -45.43
#